data_AF-A0A8R1DSV4-F1
#
_entry.id   AF-A0A8R1DSV4-F1
#
_cell.length_a   1.000
_cell.length_b   1.000
_cell.length_c   1.000
_cell.angle_alpha   90.00
_cell.angle_beta   90.00
_cell.angle_gamma   90.00
#
_symmetry.space_group_name_H-M   'P 1'
#
loop_
_entity.id
_entity.type
_entity.pdbx_description
1 polymer ?
#
loop_
_entity_poly.entity_id
_entity_poly.type
_entity_poly.pdbx_seq_one_letter_code
_entity_poly.pdbx_strand_id
1 'polypeptide(L)'
;MPLFDSENDGSSSSSDEEANAAMRAEIARKNKEEREKMIKRRREAEAREEEQRFKLEKISDLTLQEVLERKALLIGPEDKNDFKTFIPKVVAHFQKEEKDESFNQRMREITSIIGLTNFIVERHSALLSEPAGDVEAFLKKFQKEIVESLGEMTKILPKEEYLKLATLGNVFVDSREKLMKKEAMKRNMDDFMERARLVRIQEEQEEELAMDELTNIFAQTNISFDASVTREMAVTIDE
;
A
#
# COMPACT_ATOMS: atom_id res chain seq x y z
N MET A 1 -70.25 -69.44 -49.50
CA MET A 1 -69.80 -70.55 -48.63
C MET A 1 -68.34 -70.86 -48.95
N PRO A 2 -67.43 -70.95 -47.98
CA PRO A 2 -67.17 -70.09 -46.81
C PRO A 2 -65.96 -69.15 -47.03
N LEU A 3 -65.97 -67.97 -46.38
CA LEU A 3 -64.79 -67.12 -46.21
C LEU A 3 -63.95 -67.69 -45.05
N PHE A 4 -62.64 -67.72 -45.23
CA PHE A 4 -61.68 -67.97 -44.15
C PHE A 4 -61.58 -66.70 -43.30
N ASP A 5 -62.30 -66.65 -42.19
CA ASP A 5 -61.96 -65.78 -41.07
C ASP A 5 -60.86 -66.47 -40.27
N SER A 6 -59.61 -66.11 -40.54
CA SER A 6 -58.51 -66.36 -39.61
C SER A 6 -58.48 -65.23 -38.60
N GLU A 7 -59.00 -65.54 -37.42
CA GLU A 7 -58.61 -64.91 -36.17
C GLU A 7 -57.07 -64.94 -36.07
N ASN A 8 -56.45 -63.76 -35.99
CA ASN A 8 -55.08 -63.66 -35.52
C ASN A 8 -55.07 -62.69 -34.34
N ASP A 9 -54.96 -63.28 -33.16
CA ASP A 9 -54.89 -62.65 -31.86
C ASP A 9 -53.69 -61.70 -31.79
N GLY A 10 -53.97 -60.41 -31.77
CA GLY A 10 -53.02 -59.38 -31.35
C GLY A 10 -52.78 -59.45 -29.84
N SER A 11 -52.13 -60.52 -29.38
CA SER A 11 -51.51 -60.58 -28.05
C SER A 11 -50.30 -59.65 -28.06
N SER A 12 -50.56 -58.37 -27.78
CA SER A 12 -49.54 -57.35 -27.52
C SER A 12 -48.78 -57.72 -26.24
N SER A 13 -47.72 -58.50 -26.42
CA SER A 13 -46.70 -58.86 -25.44
C SER A 13 -46.24 -57.65 -24.62
N SER A 14 -46.63 -57.61 -23.34
CA SER A 14 -46.14 -56.64 -22.35
C SER A 14 -44.63 -56.70 -22.10
N SER A 15 -43.93 -57.71 -22.65
CA SER A 15 -42.50 -57.92 -22.51
C SER A 15 -41.66 -57.02 -23.43
N ASP A 16 -42.23 -56.55 -24.54
CA ASP A 16 -41.50 -55.70 -25.50
C ASP A 16 -41.48 -54.22 -25.09
N GLU A 17 -42.49 -53.77 -24.34
CA GLU A 17 -42.52 -52.41 -23.77
C GLU A 17 -41.52 -52.26 -22.61
N GLU A 18 -41.37 -53.29 -21.79
CA GLU A 18 -40.47 -53.29 -20.63
C GLU A 18 -38.99 -53.33 -21.06
N ALA A 19 -38.66 -54.10 -22.10
CA ALA A 19 -37.33 -54.12 -22.72
C ALA A 19 -36.99 -52.77 -23.39
N ASN A 20 -37.96 -52.13 -24.05
CA ASN A 20 -37.78 -50.80 -24.63
C ASN A 20 -37.62 -49.70 -23.57
N ALA A 21 -38.33 -49.80 -22.44
CA ALA A 21 -38.17 -48.88 -21.31
C ALA A 21 -36.79 -48.98 -20.66
N ALA A 22 -36.29 -50.21 -20.47
CA ALA A 22 -34.95 -50.46 -19.95
C ALA A 22 -33.86 -49.89 -20.89
N MET A 23 -34.01 -50.08 -22.21
CA MET A 23 -33.08 -49.54 -23.20
C MET A 23 -33.06 -48.01 -23.20
N ARG A 24 -34.22 -47.36 -23.09
CA ARG A 24 -34.32 -45.89 -22.99
C ARG A 24 -33.71 -45.35 -21.71
N ALA A 25 -33.92 -46.03 -20.57
CA ALA A 25 -33.32 -45.66 -19.29
C ALA A 25 -31.79 -45.78 -19.32
N GLU A 26 -31.27 -46.82 -19.98
CA GLU A 26 -29.83 -47.01 -20.11
C GLU A 26 -29.18 -45.97 -21.03
N ILE A 27 -29.84 -45.61 -22.14
CA ILE A 27 -29.39 -44.51 -23.02
C ILE A 27 -29.41 -43.17 -22.26
N ALA A 28 -30.46 -42.90 -21.48
CA ALA A 28 -30.55 -41.68 -20.68
C ALA A 28 -29.44 -41.59 -19.62
N ARG A 29 -29.10 -42.73 -18.98
CA ARG A 29 -28.00 -42.82 -18.01
C ARG A 29 -26.64 -42.57 -18.66
N LYS A 30 -26.36 -43.21 -19.81
CA LYS A 30 -25.12 -42.98 -20.57
C LYS A 30 -24.98 -41.51 -21.00
N ASN A 31 -26.06 -40.91 -21.51
CA ASN A 31 -26.06 -39.50 -21.90
C ASN A 31 -25.83 -38.54 -20.71
N LYS A 32 -26.35 -38.87 -19.53
CA LYS A 32 -26.12 -38.09 -18.30
C LYS A 32 -24.67 -38.19 -17.85
N GLU A 33 -24.10 -39.38 -17.82
CA GLU A 33 -22.69 -39.61 -17.47
C GLU A 33 -21.73 -38.91 -18.47
N GLU A 34 -22.06 -38.90 -19.76
CA GLU A 34 -21.27 -38.18 -20.77
C GLU A 34 -21.35 -36.65 -20.60
N ARG A 35 -22.52 -36.09 -20.28
CA ARG A 35 -22.67 -34.67 -19.98
C ARG A 35 -21.89 -34.27 -18.73
N GLU A 36 -21.94 -35.06 -17.67
CA GLU A 36 -21.18 -34.80 -16.44
C GLU A 36 -19.66 -34.86 -16.69
N LYS A 37 -19.18 -35.83 -17.47
CA LYS A 37 -17.77 -35.90 -17.90
C LYS A 37 -17.36 -34.70 -18.74
N MET A 38 -18.23 -34.22 -19.63
CA MET A 38 -17.98 -33.03 -20.45
C MET A 38 -17.90 -31.77 -19.58
N ILE A 39 -18.81 -31.60 -18.61
CA ILE A 39 -18.80 -30.47 -17.68
C ILE A 39 -17.55 -30.51 -16.80
N LYS A 40 -17.17 -31.68 -16.30
CA LYS A 40 -15.94 -31.85 -15.50
C LYS A 40 -14.69 -31.52 -16.31
N ARG A 41 -14.58 -32.00 -17.55
CA ARG A 41 -13.49 -31.64 -18.47
C ARG A 41 -13.44 -30.14 -18.77
N ARG A 42 -14.60 -29.50 -18.93
CA ARG A 42 -14.68 -28.05 -19.15
C ARG A 42 -14.22 -27.26 -17.92
N ARG A 43 -14.66 -27.65 -16.71
CA ARG A 43 -14.19 -27.02 -15.46
C ARG A 43 -12.71 -27.25 -15.21
N GLU A 44 -12.19 -28.44 -15.51
CA GLU A 44 -10.75 -28.71 -15.42
C GLU A 44 -9.94 -27.94 -16.48
N ALA A 45 -10.51 -27.72 -17.67
CA ALA A 45 -9.90 -26.88 -18.70
C ALA A 45 -9.92 -25.41 -18.28
N GLU A 46 -11.04 -24.89 -17.79
CA GLU A 46 -11.16 -23.52 -17.24
C GLU A 46 -10.21 -23.32 -16.05
N ALA A 47 -10.12 -24.27 -15.11
CA ALA A 47 -9.18 -24.20 -13.99
C ALA A 47 -7.71 -24.28 -14.46
N ARG A 48 -7.38 -25.10 -15.46
CA ARG A 48 -6.04 -25.12 -16.06
C ARG A 48 -5.74 -23.85 -16.84
N GLU A 49 -6.73 -23.23 -17.47
CA GLU A 49 -6.59 -21.98 -18.20
C GLU A 49 -6.44 -20.80 -17.23
N GLU A 50 -7.15 -20.79 -16.10
CA GLU A 50 -6.93 -19.86 -14.98
C GLU A 50 -5.55 -20.05 -14.34
N GLU A 51 -5.13 -21.30 -14.10
CA GLU A 51 -3.80 -21.60 -13.55
C GLU A 51 -2.69 -21.26 -14.56
N GLN A 52 -2.92 -21.45 -15.86
CA GLN A 52 -2.02 -21.01 -16.92
C GLN A 52 -2.00 -19.49 -17.08
N ARG A 53 -3.13 -18.79 -16.92
CA ARG A 53 -3.16 -17.31 -16.82
C ARG A 53 -2.34 -16.82 -15.64
N PHE A 54 -2.49 -17.45 -14.46
CA PHE A 54 -1.69 -17.16 -13.28
C PHE A 54 -0.19 -17.48 -13.46
N LYS A 55 0.15 -18.51 -14.24
CA LYS A 55 1.55 -18.88 -14.58
C LYS A 55 2.14 -18.03 -15.73
N LEU A 56 1.31 -17.49 -16.62
CA LEU A 56 1.71 -16.56 -17.69
C LEU A 56 1.87 -15.12 -17.18
N GLU A 57 1.26 -14.77 -16.04
CA GLU A 57 1.69 -13.64 -15.21
C GLU A 57 2.98 -13.99 -14.44
N LYS A 58 4.00 -14.46 -15.16
CA LYS A 58 5.37 -14.14 -14.78
C LYS A 58 5.47 -12.62 -14.82
N ILE A 59 5.21 -11.96 -13.68
CA ILE A 59 5.83 -10.68 -13.37
C ILE A 59 7.31 -10.95 -13.57
N SER A 60 7.82 -10.44 -14.68
CA SER A 60 9.08 -10.85 -15.23
C SER A 60 10.16 -10.58 -14.20
N ASP A 61 11.12 -11.49 -14.04
CA ASP A 61 12.32 -11.30 -13.20
C ASP A 61 13.25 -10.20 -13.73
N LEU A 62 12.73 -9.33 -14.60
CA LEU A 62 13.46 -8.21 -15.16
C LEU A 62 13.80 -7.22 -14.06
N THR A 63 14.98 -6.63 -14.21
CA THR A 63 15.39 -5.51 -13.39
C THR A 63 14.61 -4.25 -13.79
N LEU A 64 14.54 -3.26 -12.89
CA LEU A 64 13.93 -1.97 -13.21
C LEU A 64 14.58 -1.33 -14.44
N GLN A 65 15.90 -1.51 -14.60
CA GLN A 65 16.63 -1.05 -15.78
C GLN A 65 16.08 -1.68 -17.07
N GLU A 66 15.92 -3.00 -17.11
CA GLU A 66 15.43 -3.71 -18.29
C GLU A 66 13.99 -3.33 -18.64
N VAL A 67 13.13 -3.10 -17.64
CA VAL A 67 11.76 -2.63 -17.85
C VAL A 67 11.77 -1.23 -18.47
N LEU A 68 12.58 -0.31 -17.95
CA LEU A 68 12.74 1.03 -18.50
C LEU A 68 13.33 1.00 -19.92
N GLU A 69 14.31 0.14 -20.18
CA GLU A 69 14.89 -0.01 -21.53
C GLU A 69 13.86 -0.49 -22.55
N ARG A 70 12.95 -1.38 -22.16
CA ARG A 70 11.81 -1.79 -23.00
C ARG A 70 10.88 -0.62 -23.26
N LYS A 71 10.57 0.20 -22.25
CA LYS A 71 9.76 1.41 -22.43
C LYS A 71 10.44 2.44 -23.34
N ALA A 72 11.77 2.56 -23.30
CA ALA A 72 12.52 3.43 -24.18
C ALA A 72 12.32 3.11 -25.68
N LEU A 73 11.88 1.90 -26.03
CA LEU A 73 11.55 1.54 -27.41
C LEU A 73 10.25 2.17 -27.90
N LEU A 74 9.35 2.53 -26.97
CA LEU A 74 8.04 3.13 -27.25
C LEU A 74 8.08 4.66 -27.25
N ILE A 75 9.18 5.26 -26.78
CA ILE A 75 9.38 6.70 -26.76
C ILE A 75 9.79 7.20 -28.15
N GLY A 76 9.26 8.36 -28.53
CA GLY A 76 9.58 9.02 -29.80
C GLY A 76 11.10 9.23 -29.98
N PRO A 77 11.60 9.25 -31.22
CA PRO A 77 13.04 9.29 -31.50
C PRO A 77 13.73 10.53 -30.92
N GLU A 78 13.02 11.65 -30.77
CA GLU A 78 13.55 12.91 -30.23
C GLU A 78 13.89 12.80 -28.74
N ASP A 79 13.08 12.07 -27.96
CA ASP A 79 13.23 11.94 -26.51
C ASP A 79 13.90 10.62 -26.09
N LYS A 80 14.08 9.68 -27.02
CA LYS A 80 14.58 8.34 -26.73
C LYS A 80 16.00 8.31 -26.18
N ASN A 81 16.90 9.13 -26.74
CA ASN A 81 18.29 9.21 -26.28
C ASN A 81 18.37 9.85 -24.90
N ASP A 82 17.62 10.92 -24.67
CA ASP A 82 17.49 11.57 -23.37
C ASP A 82 16.97 10.57 -22.34
N PHE A 83 15.95 9.80 -22.71
CA PHE A 83 15.36 8.84 -21.79
C PHE A 83 16.34 7.75 -21.38
N LYS A 84 17.02 7.14 -22.36
CA LYS A 84 18.03 6.10 -22.12
C LYS A 84 19.18 6.57 -21.23
N THR A 85 19.65 7.80 -21.44
CA THR A 85 20.76 8.37 -20.67
C THR A 85 20.41 8.54 -19.19
N PHE A 86 19.13 8.69 -18.88
CA PHE A 86 18.64 8.88 -17.52
C PHE A 86 18.15 7.61 -16.83
N ILE A 87 18.01 6.48 -17.53
CA ILE A 87 17.63 5.20 -16.92
C ILE A 87 18.49 4.88 -15.68
N PRO A 88 19.84 5.00 -15.71
CA PRO A 88 20.66 4.72 -14.54
C PRO A 88 20.34 5.64 -13.34
N LYS A 89 20.00 6.90 -13.60
CA LYS A 89 19.62 7.87 -12.56
C LYS A 89 18.27 7.52 -11.93
N VAL A 90 17.30 7.09 -12.74
CA VAL A 90 15.99 6.64 -12.27
C VAL A 90 16.13 5.35 -11.44
N VAL A 91 16.93 4.40 -11.92
CA VAL A 91 17.23 3.17 -11.19
C VAL A 91 17.89 3.50 -9.84
N ALA A 92 18.94 4.32 -9.84
CA ALA A 92 19.59 4.75 -8.60
C ALA A 92 18.63 5.46 -7.63
N HIS A 93 17.68 6.25 -8.13
CA HIS A 93 16.69 6.94 -7.30
C HIS A 93 15.73 5.98 -6.59
N PHE A 94 15.12 5.04 -7.34
CA PHE A 94 14.13 4.13 -6.77
C PHE A 94 14.74 2.94 -6.05
N GLN A 95 15.80 2.35 -6.61
CA GLN A 95 16.45 1.16 -6.09
C GLN A 95 17.55 1.47 -5.07
N LYS A 96 18.20 2.64 -5.15
CA LYS A 96 19.35 3.00 -4.30
C LYS A 96 20.44 1.92 -4.37
N GLU A 97 20.92 1.43 -3.21
CA GLU A 97 21.90 0.34 -3.09
C GLU A 97 21.24 -1.05 -2.97
N GLU A 98 19.92 -1.14 -3.14
CA GLU A 98 19.17 -2.39 -3.03
C GLU A 98 19.53 -3.32 -4.20
N LYS A 99 19.70 -4.61 -3.91
CA LYS A 99 19.89 -5.62 -4.96
C LYS A 99 18.62 -5.79 -5.79
N ASP A 100 18.77 -6.09 -7.07
CA ASP A 100 17.64 -6.26 -8.01
C ASP A 100 16.58 -7.24 -7.49
N GLU A 101 17.00 -8.37 -6.91
CA GLU A 101 16.10 -9.38 -6.36
C GLU A 101 15.25 -8.85 -5.20
N SER A 102 15.87 -8.09 -4.28
CA SER A 102 15.19 -7.51 -3.12
C SER A 102 14.20 -6.42 -3.57
N PHE A 103 14.62 -5.59 -4.50
CA PHE A 103 13.75 -4.57 -5.10
C PHE A 103 12.55 -5.20 -5.79
N ASN A 104 12.79 -6.22 -6.63
CA ASN A 104 11.74 -6.95 -7.34
C ASN A 104 10.76 -7.62 -6.38
N GLN A 105 11.26 -8.19 -5.28
CA GLN A 105 10.41 -8.78 -4.24
C GLN A 105 9.53 -7.71 -3.58
N ARG A 106 10.10 -6.57 -3.20
CA ARG A 106 9.37 -5.45 -2.61
C ARG A 106 8.29 -4.90 -3.56
N MET A 107 8.60 -4.78 -4.84
CA MET A 107 7.61 -4.36 -5.85
C MET A 107 6.48 -5.38 -5.99
N ARG A 108 6.76 -6.69 -5.92
CA ARG A 108 5.74 -7.75 -5.94
C ARG A 108 4.84 -7.80 -4.71
N GLU A 109 5.27 -7.23 -3.59
CA GLU A 109 4.43 -7.11 -2.39
C GLU A 109 3.39 -6.00 -2.52
N ILE A 110 3.57 -5.07 -3.47
CA ILE A 110 2.61 -4.01 -3.75
C ILE A 110 1.44 -4.57 -4.56
N THR A 111 0.25 -4.56 -3.97
CA THR A 111 -0.99 -5.10 -4.55
C THR A 111 -2.06 -4.03 -4.80
N SER A 112 -1.82 -2.76 -4.45
CA SER A 112 -2.79 -1.67 -4.63
C SER A 112 -2.16 -0.37 -5.14
N ILE A 113 -2.95 0.46 -5.81
CA ILE A 113 -2.53 1.82 -6.27
C ILE A 113 -2.03 2.67 -5.10
N ILE A 114 -2.69 2.59 -3.95
CA ILE A 114 -2.29 3.33 -2.75
C ILE A 114 -0.91 2.87 -2.28
N GLY A 115 -0.65 1.56 -2.30
CA GLY A 115 0.67 1.00 -1.99
C GLY A 115 1.77 1.52 -2.93
N LEU A 116 1.51 1.53 -4.24
CA LEU A 116 2.44 2.06 -5.23
C LEU A 116 2.70 3.56 -5.03
N THR A 117 1.65 4.33 -4.74
CA THR A 117 1.76 5.77 -4.44
C THR A 117 2.61 6.00 -3.20
N ASN A 118 2.37 5.23 -2.12
CA ASN A 118 3.14 5.35 -0.89
C ASN A 118 4.61 5.00 -1.10
N PHE A 119 4.90 3.97 -1.90
CA PHE A 119 6.26 3.61 -2.28
C PHE A 119 6.97 4.75 -3.04
N ILE A 120 6.28 5.34 -4.02
CA ILE A 120 6.80 6.49 -4.78
C ILE A 120 7.11 7.66 -3.84
N VAL A 121 6.16 8.00 -2.95
CA VAL A 121 6.31 9.06 -1.94
C VAL A 121 7.52 8.78 -1.04
N GLU A 122 7.65 7.56 -0.52
CA GLU A 122 8.77 7.17 0.34
C GLU A 122 10.12 7.40 -0.36
N ARG A 123 10.27 6.95 -1.61
CA ARG A 123 11.50 7.15 -2.37
C ARG A 123 11.76 8.63 -2.69
N HIS A 124 10.71 9.41 -2.91
CA HIS A 124 10.79 10.85 -3.16
C HIS A 124 11.07 11.69 -1.91
N SER A 125 10.76 11.18 -0.72
CA SER A 125 11.07 11.90 0.53
C SER A 125 12.57 12.18 0.68
N ALA A 126 13.43 11.32 0.14
CA ALA A 126 14.87 11.54 0.11
C ALA A 126 15.30 12.74 -0.78
N LEU A 127 14.48 13.15 -1.75
CA LEU A 127 14.76 14.31 -2.60
C LEU A 127 14.37 15.64 -1.95
N LEU A 128 13.61 15.65 -0.85
CA LEU A 128 13.25 16.90 -0.18
C LEU A 128 14.45 17.59 0.48
N SER A 129 15.47 16.82 0.83
CA SER A 129 16.71 17.32 1.41
C SER A 129 17.67 17.93 0.39
N GLU A 130 17.44 17.76 -0.92
CA GLU A 130 18.30 18.27 -1.98
C GLU A 130 17.57 19.30 -2.86
N PRO A 131 18.26 20.33 -3.38
CA PRO A 131 17.66 21.24 -4.35
C PRO A 131 17.16 20.45 -5.56
N ALA A 132 16.05 20.90 -6.15
CA ALA A 132 15.40 20.27 -7.30
C ALA A 132 16.41 20.01 -8.44
N GLY A 133 16.98 18.81 -8.45
CA GLY A 133 18.04 18.44 -9.37
C GLY A 133 17.49 17.92 -10.70
N ASP A 134 18.39 17.60 -11.62
CA ASP A 134 18.07 17.06 -12.94
C ASP A 134 17.12 15.85 -12.90
N VAL A 135 17.19 15.06 -11.82
CA VAL A 135 16.34 13.87 -11.61
C VAL A 135 14.88 14.28 -11.50
N GLU A 136 14.53 15.34 -10.76
CA GLU A 136 13.13 15.74 -10.56
C GLU A 136 12.51 16.27 -11.86
N ALA A 137 13.24 17.10 -12.60
CA ALA A 137 12.80 17.59 -13.90
C ALA A 137 12.54 16.43 -14.88
N PHE A 138 13.39 15.41 -14.84
CA PHE A 138 13.27 14.23 -15.68
C PHE A 138 12.12 13.31 -15.26
N LEU A 139 11.95 13.06 -13.94
CA LEU A 139 10.81 12.33 -13.39
C LEU A 139 9.49 13.00 -13.77
N LYS A 140 9.47 14.34 -13.83
CA LYS A 140 8.32 15.10 -14.32
C LYS A 140 8.11 14.97 -15.82
N LYS A 141 9.17 14.97 -16.63
CA LYS A 141 9.09 14.83 -18.09
C LYS A 141 8.59 13.44 -18.53
N PHE A 142 9.09 12.37 -17.89
CA PHE A 142 8.80 10.98 -18.26
C PHE A 142 7.98 10.24 -17.21
N GLN A 143 7.10 10.97 -16.53
CA GLN A 143 6.35 10.42 -15.41
C GLN A 143 5.55 9.19 -15.81
N LYS A 144 4.88 9.27 -16.96
CA LYS A 144 4.00 8.21 -17.42
C LYS A 144 4.77 6.90 -17.61
N GLU A 145 5.89 6.97 -18.32
CA GLU A 145 6.74 5.82 -18.64
C GLU A 145 7.32 5.19 -17.37
N ILE A 146 7.70 6.02 -16.39
CA ILE A 146 8.29 5.56 -15.13
C ILE A 146 7.22 4.92 -14.23
N VAL A 147 6.06 5.56 -14.06
CA VAL A 147 4.95 5.02 -13.26
C VAL A 147 4.43 3.72 -13.87
N GLU A 148 4.33 3.65 -15.20
CA GLU A 148 4.01 2.41 -15.91
C GLU A 148 5.03 1.30 -15.66
N SER A 149 6.33 1.63 -15.76
CA SER A 149 7.41 0.67 -15.51
C SER A 149 7.35 0.11 -14.09
N LEU A 150 7.16 0.98 -13.10
CA LEU A 150 7.00 0.57 -11.70
C LEU A 150 5.73 -0.28 -11.52
N GLY A 151 4.62 0.12 -12.12
CA GLY A 151 3.34 -0.60 -12.08
C GLY A 151 3.45 -2.02 -12.67
N GLU A 152 4.17 -2.19 -13.77
CA GLU A 152 4.41 -3.50 -14.41
C GLU A 152 5.20 -4.49 -13.54
N MET A 153 5.95 -3.99 -12.55
CA MET A 153 6.70 -4.81 -11.59
C MET A 153 5.88 -5.18 -10.34
N THR A 154 4.67 -4.63 -10.19
CA THR A 154 3.76 -4.89 -9.07
C THR A 154 2.75 -6.01 -9.36
N LYS A 155 1.99 -6.41 -8.33
CA LYS A 155 0.83 -7.32 -8.46
C LYS A 155 -0.50 -6.57 -8.59
N ILE A 156 -0.49 -5.29 -8.95
CA ILE A 156 -1.71 -4.50 -9.11
C ILE A 156 -2.47 -5.00 -10.34
N LEU A 157 -3.69 -5.46 -10.11
CA LEU A 157 -4.62 -5.89 -11.14
C LEU A 157 -5.97 -5.17 -10.97
N PRO A 158 -6.63 -4.79 -12.07
CA PRO A 158 -6.19 -4.91 -13.45
C PRO A 158 -5.14 -3.83 -13.82
N LYS A 159 -4.32 -4.06 -14.86
CA LYS A 159 -3.17 -3.18 -15.20
C LYS A 159 -3.57 -1.73 -15.50
N GLU A 160 -4.81 -1.51 -15.89
CA GLU A 160 -5.41 -0.20 -16.13
C GLU A 160 -5.49 0.66 -14.86
N GLU A 161 -5.37 0.06 -13.67
CA GLU A 161 -5.39 0.77 -12.40
C GLU A 161 -4.19 1.69 -12.20
N TYR A 162 -2.97 1.23 -12.44
CA TYR A 162 -1.79 2.09 -12.32
C TYR A 162 -1.61 3.02 -13.53
N LEU A 163 -2.25 2.73 -14.67
CA LEU A 163 -2.33 3.66 -15.79
C LEU A 163 -3.14 4.91 -15.45
N LYS A 164 -4.17 4.79 -14.61
CA LYS A 164 -4.87 5.94 -14.04
C LYS A 164 -3.94 6.81 -13.20
N LEU A 165 -3.04 6.20 -12.42
CA LEU A 165 -2.04 6.92 -11.63
C LEU A 165 -1.03 7.66 -12.52
N ALA A 166 -0.64 7.08 -13.66
CA ALA A 166 0.24 7.72 -14.64
C ALA A 166 -0.41 8.92 -15.37
N THR A 167 -1.73 9.04 -15.33
CA THR A 167 -2.52 10.05 -16.06
C THR A 167 -3.19 11.09 -15.15
N LEU A 168 -3.45 10.75 -13.88
CA LEU A 168 -4.02 11.63 -12.87
C LEU A 168 -2.93 12.46 -12.19
N GLY A 169 -2.63 13.61 -12.79
CA GLY A 169 -1.75 14.61 -12.18
C GLY A 169 -0.29 14.15 -12.07
N ASN A 170 0.60 15.06 -11.66
CA ASN A 170 1.99 14.69 -11.48
C ASN A 170 2.21 14.11 -10.09
N VAL A 171 2.16 12.79 -9.99
CA VAL A 171 2.27 12.04 -8.72
C VAL A 171 3.56 12.39 -8.00
N PHE A 172 4.64 12.73 -8.70
CA PHE A 172 5.89 13.15 -8.09
C PHE A 172 5.81 14.56 -7.48
N VAL A 173 5.12 15.49 -8.14
CA VAL A 173 4.85 16.84 -7.61
C VAL A 173 3.89 16.77 -6.42
N ASP A 174 2.80 16.01 -6.54
CA ASP A 174 1.83 15.82 -5.47
C ASP A 174 2.44 15.12 -4.24
N SER A 175 3.34 14.17 -4.48
CA SER A 175 4.11 13.50 -3.42
C SER A 175 5.02 14.49 -2.70
N ARG A 176 5.73 15.35 -3.45
CA ARG A 176 6.59 16.39 -2.88
C ARG A 176 5.80 17.38 -2.06
N GLU A 177 4.67 17.88 -2.56
CA GLU A 177 3.82 18.81 -1.81
C GLU A 177 3.25 18.18 -0.52
N LYS A 178 2.78 16.93 -0.59
CA LYS A 178 2.29 16.20 0.58
C LYS A 178 3.38 16.02 1.63
N LEU A 179 4.60 15.69 1.20
CA LEU A 179 5.73 15.53 2.10
C LEU A 179 6.19 16.87 2.70
N MET A 180 6.29 17.93 1.90
CA MET A 180 6.58 19.29 2.39
C MET A 180 5.57 19.76 3.43
N LYS A 181 4.26 19.52 3.19
CA LYS A 181 3.20 19.81 4.16
C LYS A 181 3.36 18.99 5.44
N LYS A 182 3.71 17.70 5.32
CA LYS A 182 3.95 16.82 6.46
C LYS A 182 5.17 17.25 7.28
N GLU A 183 6.27 17.63 6.65
CA GLU A 183 7.46 18.17 7.32
C GLU A 183 7.18 19.51 7.99
N ALA A 184 6.45 20.42 7.32
CA ALA A 184 6.04 21.68 7.92
C ALA A 184 5.15 21.48 9.15
N MET A 185 4.19 20.55 9.10
CA MET A 185 3.38 20.19 10.26
C MET A 185 4.23 19.62 11.40
N LYS A 186 5.22 18.78 11.09
CA LYS A 186 6.12 18.22 12.10
C LYS A 186 6.94 19.30 12.79
N ARG A 187 7.56 20.22 12.03
CA ARG A 187 8.31 21.36 12.60
C ARG A 187 7.43 22.23 13.49
N ASN A 188 6.21 22.54 13.06
CA ASN A 188 5.26 23.30 13.88
C ASN A 188 4.89 22.57 15.18
N MET A 189 4.78 21.23 15.15
CA MET A 189 4.52 20.42 16.34
C MET A 189 5.73 20.38 17.27
N ASP A 190 6.93 20.24 16.72
CA ASP A 190 8.19 20.25 17.47
C ASP A 190 8.39 21.62 18.15
N ASP A 191 8.16 22.72 17.43
CA ASP A 191 8.19 24.09 17.97
C ASP A 191 7.15 24.30 19.08
N PHE A 192 5.94 23.72 18.92
CA PHE A 192 4.90 23.77 19.96
C PHE A 192 5.32 23.00 21.21
N MET A 193 5.87 21.80 21.04
CA MET A 193 6.37 20.98 22.16
C MET A 193 7.53 21.66 22.89
N GLU A 194 8.44 22.31 22.15
CA GLU A 194 9.56 23.04 22.73
C GLU A 194 9.09 24.28 23.52
N ARG A 195 8.13 25.04 22.99
CA ARG A 195 7.49 26.13 23.75
C ARG A 195 6.76 25.63 24.99
N ALA A 196 6.02 24.54 24.89
CA ALA A 196 5.32 23.94 26.03
C ALA A 196 6.31 23.46 27.11
N ARG A 197 7.48 22.94 26.71
CA ARG A 197 8.55 22.57 27.64
C ARG A 197 9.17 23.79 28.32
N LEU A 198 9.45 24.85 27.56
CA LEU A 198 10.00 26.09 28.11
C LEU A 198 9.06 26.75 29.12
N VAL A 199 7.76 26.75 28.85
CA VAL A 199 6.75 27.26 29.80
C VAL A 199 6.75 26.45 31.10
N ARG A 200 6.80 25.11 31.04
CA ARG A 200 6.91 24.29 32.26
C ARG A 200 8.16 24.56 33.08
N ILE A 201 9.30 24.77 32.42
CA ILE A 201 10.56 25.10 33.10
C ILE A 201 10.46 26.49 33.77
N GLN A 202 9.78 27.45 33.13
CA GLN A 202 9.54 28.76 33.72
C GLN A 202 8.59 28.68 34.92
N GLU A 203 7.50 27.91 34.81
CA GLU A 203 6.57 27.67 35.92
C GLU A 203 7.28 27.00 37.11
N GLU A 204 8.12 25.99 36.87
CA GLU A 204 8.92 25.35 37.93
C GLU A 204 9.92 26.33 38.58
N GLN A 205 10.56 27.20 37.79
CA GLN A 205 11.47 28.23 38.32
C GLN A 205 10.73 29.32 39.12
N GLU A 206 9.55 29.72 38.68
CA GLU A 206 8.71 30.67 39.41
C GLU A 206 8.19 30.07 40.72
N GLU A 207 7.80 28.79 40.73
CA GLU A 207 7.44 28.07 41.96
C GLU A 207 8.63 27.92 42.92
N GLU A 208 9.83 27.60 42.41
CA GLU A 208 11.05 27.50 43.22
C GLU A 208 11.42 28.85 43.83
N LEU A 209 11.36 29.95 43.06
CA LEU A 209 11.60 31.30 43.56
C LEU A 209 10.55 31.73 44.59
N ALA A 210 9.26 31.41 44.37
CA ALA A 210 8.20 31.72 45.32
C ALA A 210 8.36 30.92 46.63
N MET A 211 8.78 29.66 46.53
CA MET A 211 9.08 28.82 47.69
C MET A 211 10.30 29.34 48.45
N ASP A 212 11.38 29.72 47.76
CA ASP A 212 12.56 30.32 48.35
C ASP A 212 12.23 31.62 49.08
N GLU A 213 11.43 32.50 48.45
CA GLU A 213 10.95 33.75 49.04
C GLU A 213 10.11 33.48 50.30
N LEU A 214 9.20 32.50 50.26
CA LEU A 214 8.42 32.07 51.42
C LEU A 214 9.31 31.52 52.55
N THR A 215 10.30 30.67 52.26
CA THR A 215 11.26 30.20 53.29
C THR A 215 12.09 31.35 53.87
N ASN A 216 12.46 32.34 53.06
CA ASN A 216 13.22 33.49 53.53
C ASN A 216 12.37 34.40 54.43
N ILE A 217 11.08 34.58 54.11
CA ILE A 217 10.10 35.27 54.97
C ILE A 217 9.91 34.51 56.29
N PHE A 218 9.80 33.18 56.25
CA PHE A 218 9.71 32.34 57.46
C PHE A 218 10.98 32.41 58.32
N ALA A 219 12.17 32.45 57.71
CA ALA A 219 13.43 32.62 58.43
C ALA A 219 13.54 33.99 59.10
N GLN A 220 13.12 35.06 58.43
CA GLN A 220 13.13 36.42 59.00
C GLN A 220 12.10 36.60 60.12
N THR A 221 10.93 35.98 60.01
CA THR A 221 9.90 36.00 61.07
C THR A 221 10.30 35.20 62.31
N ASN A 222 10.99 34.08 62.17
CA ASN A 222 11.55 33.33 63.32
C ASN A 222 12.66 34.12 64.05
N ILE A 223 13.50 34.87 63.33
CA ILE A 223 14.50 35.76 63.96
C ILE A 223 13.81 36.92 64.69
N SER A 224 12.70 37.44 64.16
CA SER A 224 11.90 38.49 64.80
C SER A 224 11.17 38.02 66.06
N PHE A 225 10.75 36.75 66.13
CA PHE A 225 10.01 36.22 67.28
C PHE A 225 10.94 35.92 68.47
N ASP A 226 12.17 35.49 68.22
CA ASP A 226 13.17 35.26 69.27
C ASP A 226 13.73 36.58 69.85
N ALA A 227 13.81 37.63 69.02
CA ALA A 227 14.24 38.97 69.44
C ALA A 227 13.18 39.76 70.25
N SER A 228 11.89 39.45 70.10
CA SER A 228 10.81 40.09 70.87
C SER A 228 10.58 39.40 72.22
N VAL A 229 10.68 38.08 72.30
CA VAL A 229 10.56 37.33 73.56
C VAL A 229 11.73 37.63 74.52
N THR A 230 12.92 37.90 74.00
CA THR A 230 14.09 38.28 74.82
C THR A 230 14.09 39.75 75.26
N ARG A 231 13.31 40.65 74.62
CA ARG A 231 13.19 42.05 75.04
C ARG A 231 12.10 42.32 76.07
N GLU A 232 11.00 41.55 76.08
CA GLU A 232 9.95 41.76 77.09
C GLU A 232 10.32 41.24 78.49
N MET A 233 11.32 40.36 78.63
CA MET A 233 11.80 39.94 79.95
C MET A 233 12.91 40.83 80.56
N ALA A 234 13.36 41.88 79.86
CA ALA A 234 14.49 42.71 80.29
C ALA A 234 14.09 44.12 80.79
N VAL A 235 12.79 44.46 80.86
CA VAL A 235 12.33 45.83 81.23
C VAL A 235 11.49 45.84 82.52
N THR A 236 11.68 44.88 83.42
CA THR A 236 11.13 44.95 84.79
C THR A 236 12.10 44.37 85.82
N ILE A 237 13.21 45.08 86.08
CA ILE A 237 13.94 45.13 87.37
C ILE A 237 14.82 46.40 87.30
N ASP A 238 14.77 47.21 88.37
CA ASP A 238 15.47 48.47 88.64
C ASP A 238 14.80 49.78 88.13
N GLU A 239 13.77 50.26 88.85
CA GLU A 239 13.89 51.22 89.98
C GLU A 239 12.53 51.42 90.69
#